data_AF-A0AA50Y8G5-F1
#
_entry.id   AF-A0AA50Y8G5-F1
#
_cell.length_a   1.000
_cell.length_b   1.000
_cell.length_c   1.000
_cell.angle_alpha   90.00
_cell.angle_beta   90.00
_cell.angle_gamma   90.00
#
_symmetry.space_group_name_H-M   'P 1'
#
loop_
_entity.id
_entity.type
_entity.pdbx_description
1 polymer ?
#
loop_
_entity_poly.entity_id
_entity_poly.type
_entity_poly.pdbx_seq_one_letter_code
_entity_poly.pdbx_strand_id
1 'polypeptide(L)' 'MDETAEPCDDFYDFACGSFVKNTRIPDDKTSVNTFSIITDQLQEQIRTLLDAPIVADEPRPFVLAKTLYQACM' A
#
# COMPACT_ATOMS: atom_id res chain seq x y z
N MET A 1 13.69 7.84 -11.29
CA MET A 1 14.20 8.44 -12.53
C MET A 1 15.53 7.81 -12.87
N ASP A 2 15.73 7.49 -14.13
CA ASP A 2 17.01 7.10 -14.72
C ASP A 2 17.44 8.19 -15.72
N GLU A 3 18.40 9.02 -15.30
CA GLU A 3 18.86 10.15 -16.11
C GLU A 3 19.75 9.71 -17.30
N THR A 4 20.04 8.42 -17.43
CA THR A 4 20.79 7.89 -18.58
C THR A 4 19.90 7.62 -19.80
N ALA A 5 18.58 7.58 -19.63
CA ALA A 5 17.61 7.44 -20.70
C ALA A 5 17.21 8.82 -21.25
N GLU A 6 17.21 8.98 -22.57
CA GLU A 6 16.77 10.22 -23.23
C GLU A 6 15.23 10.37 -23.12
N PRO A 7 14.70 11.43 -22.48
CA PRO A 7 13.27 11.57 -22.21
C PRO A 7 12.38 11.62 -23.45
N CYS A 8 12.91 12.10 -24.59
CA CYS A 8 12.15 12.19 -25.84
C CYS A 8 12.00 10.84 -26.56
N ASP A 9 12.88 9.89 -26.25
CA ASP A 9 12.89 8.55 -26.85
C ASP A 9 12.12 7.54 -25.98
N ASP A 10 12.39 7.52 -24.67
CA ASP A 10 11.65 6.68 -23.70
C ASP A 10 11.45 7.43 -22.37
N PHE A 11 10.35 8.18 -22.32
CA PHE A 11 9.97 8.91 -21.12
C PHE A 11 9.67 8.00 -19.93
N TYR A 12 9.22 6.76 -20.16
CA TYR A 12 8.92 5.82 -19.08
C TYR A 12 10.19 5.35 -18.40
N ASP A 13 11.22 4.96 -19.15
CA ASP A 13 12.51 4.56 -18.56
C ASP A 13 13.20 5.76 -17.90
N PHE A 14 13.13 6.95 -18.51
CA PHE A 14 13.63 8.16 -17.87
C PHE A 14 12.95 8.43 -16.51
N ALA A 15 11.62 8.37 -16.43
CA ALA A 15 10.91 8.67 -15.20
C ALA A 15 11.02 7.52 -14.16
N CYS A 16 10.90 6.28 -14.61
CA CYS A 16 10.66 5.10 -13.77
C CYS A 16 11.77 4.04 -13.82
N GLY A 17 12.76 4.14 -14.70
CA GLY A 17 13.78 3.11 -14.94
C GLY A 17 14.53 2.67 -13.68
N SER A 18 14.97 3.63 -12.85
CA SER A 18 15.58 3.31 -11.55
C SER A 18 14.64 2.60 -10.58
N PHE A 19 13.33 2.85 -10.64
CA PHE A 19 12.37 2.11 -9.81
C PHE A 19 12.26 0.66 -10.30
N VAL A 20 12.14 0.44 -11.62
CA VAL A 20 12.08 -0.90 -12.21
C VAL A 20 13.34 -1.72 -11.89
N LYS A 21 14.52 -1.09 -11.94
CA LYS A 21 15.81 -1.74 -11.64
C LYS A 21 15.95 -2.17 -10.17
N ASN A 22 15.38 -1.40 -9.24
CA ASN A 22 15.62 -1.58 -7.80
C ASN A 22 14.46 -2.24 -7.05
N THR A 23 13.26 -2.25 -7.61
CA THR A 23 12.08 -2.83 -6.98
C THR A 23 11.91 -4.29 -7.40
N ARG A 24 11.79 -5.19 -6.40
CA ARG A 24 11.37 -6.58 -6.62
C ARG A 24 9.90 -6.73 -6.33
N ILE A 25 9.21 -7.57 -7.10
CA ILE A 25 7.84 -7.98 -6.81
C ILE A 25 7.89 -9.05 -5.70
N PRO A 26 7.30 -8.81 -4.51
CA PRO A 26 7.20 -9.81 -3.45
C PRO A 26 6.40 -11.05 -3.87
N ASP A 27 6.64 -12.19 -3.21
CA ASP A 27 5.99 -13.47 -3.55
C ASP A 27 4.46 -13.46 -3.39
N ASP A 28 3.93 -12.59 -2.52
CA ASP A 28 2.50 -12.42 -2.27
C ASP A 28 1.82 -11.45 -3.28
N LYS A 29 2.58 -10.88 -4.23
CA LYS A 29 2.08 -9.87 -5.17
C LYS A 29 2.33 -10.26 -6.62
N THR A 30 1.41 -9.86 -7.48
CA THR A 30 1.54 -10.03 -8.93
C THR A 30 2.18 -8.81 -9.62
N SER A 31 2.20 -7.66 -8.94
CA SER A 31 2.80 -6.42 -9.44
C SER A 31 3.16 -5.47 -8.30
N VAL A 32 4.10 -4.56 -8.56
CA VAL A 32 4.42 -3.45 -7.66
C VAL A 32 4.51 -2.17 -8.49
N ASN A 33 3.83 -1.13 -8.02
CA ASN A 33 3.87 0.22 -8.58
C ASN A 33 3.66 1.24 -7.46
N THR A 34 3.66 2.53 -7.79
CA THR A 34 3.49 3.60 -6.79
C THR A 34 2.16 3.48 -6.03
N PHE A 35 1.07 3.09 -6.70
CA PHE A 35 -0.23 2.91 -6.05
C PHE A 35 -0.26 1.71 -5.12
N SER A 36 0.40 0.61 -5.45
CA SER A 36 0.47 -0.55 -4.57
C SER A 36 1.23 -0.20 -3.28
N ILE A 37 2.33 0.55 -3.38
CA ILE A 37 3.09 1.03 -2.20
C ILE A 37 2.21 1.90 -1.30
N ILE A 38 1.45 2.84 -1.88
CA ILE A 38 0.53 3.69 -1.12
C ILE A 38 -0.59 2.84 -0.47
N THR A 39 -1.11 1.85 -1.21
CA THR A 39 -2.17 0.96 -0.72
C THR A 39 -1.66 0.11 0.45
N ASP A 40 -0.45 -0.41 0.38
CA ASP A 40 0.17 -1.18 1.47
C ASP A 40 0.27 -0.33 2.75
N GLN A 41 0.77 0.90 2.61
CA GLN A 41 0.88 1.84 3.73
C GLN A 41 -0.50 2.19 4.31
N LEU A 42 -1.50 2.40 3.44
CA LEU A 42 -2.87 2.67 3.87
C LEU A 42 -3.47 1.46 4.62
N GLN A 43 -3.24 0.25 4.13
CA GLN A 43 -3.74 -0.97 4.77
C GLN A 43 -3.10 -1.18 6.15
N GLU A 44 -1.81 -0.91 6.32
CA GLU A 44 -1.14 -0.93 7.63
C GLU A 44 -1.75 0.09 8.62
N GLN A 45 -2.09 1.29 8.14
CA GLN A 45 -2.77 2.29 8.96
C GLN A 45 -4.18 1.85 9.36
N ILE A 46 -4.96 1.32 8.41
CA ILE A 46 -6.30 0.81 8.69
C ILE A 46 -6.23 -0.36 9.68
N ARG A 47 -5.28 -1.29 9.48
CA ARG A 47 -5.02 -2.40 10.39
C ARG A 47 -4.76 -1.91 11.80
N THR A 48 -3.88 -0.92 11.97
CA THR A 48 -3.58 -0.32 13.27
C THR A 48 -4.85 0.24 13.96
N LEU A 49 -5.74 0.87 13.20
CA LEU A 49 -7.01 1.39 13.72
C LEU A 49 -7.99 0.28 14.11
N LEU A 50 -8.02 -0.83 13.37
CA LEU A 50 -8.91 -1.96 13.63
C LEU A 50 -8.41 -2.88 14.75
N ASP A 51 -7.09 -2.98 14.94
CA ASP A 51 -6.43 -3.70 16.04
C ASP A 51 -6.60 -2.99 17.38
N ALA A 52 -6.89 -1.68 17.39
CA ALA A 52 -7.13 -0.93 18.61
C ALA A 52 -8.38 -1.43 19.36
N PRO A 53 -8.35 -1.45 20.72
CA PRO A 53 -9.49 -1.91 21.51
C PRO A 53 -10.74 -1.06 21.24
N ILE A 54 -11.91 -1.68 21.39
CA ILE A 54 -13.20 -0.98 21.32
C ILE A 54 -13.37 -0.16 22.60
N VAL A 55 -13.67 1.12 22.47
CA VAL A 55 -13.93 2.03 23.60
C VAL A 55 -15.44 2.25 23.81
N ALA A 56 -15.83 2.62 25.04
CA ALA A 56 -17.24 2.60 25.47
C ALA A 56 -18.17 3.55 24.70
N ASP A 57 -17.64 4.65 24.14
CA ASP A 57 -18.36 5.68 23.39
C ASP A 57 -18.11 5.62 21.88
N GLU A 58 -17.54 4.52 21.39
CA GLU A 58 -17.23 4.35 19.98
C GLU A 58 -18.50 4.20 19.13
N PRO A 59 -18.65 4.95 18.01
CA PRO A 59 -19.81 4.83 17.16
C PRO A 59 -20.00 3.40 16.63
N ARG A 60 -21.25 2.92 16.63
CA ARG A 60 -21.62 1.55 16.24
C ARG A 60 -20.97 1.06 14.94
N PRO A 61 -20.82 1.85 13.85
CA PRO A 61 -20.13 1.39 12.65
C PRO A 61 -18.69 0.93 12.89
N PHE A 62 -17.93 1.62 13.75
CA PHE A 62 -16.54 1.26 14.05
C PHE A 62 -16.47 0.04 14.97
N VAL A 63 -17.38 -0.06 15.95
CA VAL A 63 -17.53 -1.27 16.79
C VAL A 63 -17.75 -2.51 15.92
N LEU A 64 -18.65 -2.42 14.94
CA LEU A 64 -18.95 -3.52 14.02
C LEU A 64 -17.75 -3.85 13.12
N ALA A 65 -17.07 -2.84 12.57
CA ALA A 65 -15.89 -3.04 11.74
C ALA A 65 -14.75 -3.74 12.50
N LYS A 66 -14.43 -3.27 13.71
CA LYS A 66 -13.43 -3.89 14.61
C LYS A 66 -13.81 -5.31 14.98
N THR A 67 -15.07 -5.53 15.38
CA THR A 67 -15.56 -6.88 15.75
C THR A 67 -15.46 -7.85 14.58
N LEU A 68 -15.85 -7.43 13.37
CA LEU A 68 -15.75 -8.27 12.17
C LEU A 68 -14.29 -8.60 11.84
N TYR A 69 -13.42 -7.60 11.92
CA TYR A 69 -11.99 -7.77 11.67
C TYR A 69 -11.35 -8.75 12.67
N GLN A 70 -11.63 -8.60 13.97
CA GLN A 70 -11.14 -9.49 15.04
C GLN A 70 -11.66 -10.93 14.95
N ALA A 71 -12.80 -11.16 14.30
CA ALA A 71 -13.30 -12.51 14.07
C ALA A 71 -12.60 -13.23 12.90
N CYS A 72 -11.93 -12.48 12.02
CA CYS A 72 -11.27 -13.01 10.82
C CYS A 72 -9.77 -13.26 11.02
N MET A 73 -9.11 -12.46 11.85
CA MET A 73 -7.67 -12.52 12.12
C MET A 73 -7.34 -13.51 13.24
#